data_AF-A0A1G6Y8K2-F1
#
_entry.id   AF-A0A1G6Y8K2-F1
#
_cell.length_a   1.000
_cell.length_b   1.000
_cell.length_c   1.000
_cell.angle_alpha   90.00
_cell.angle_beta   90.00
_cell.angle_gamma   90.00
#
_symmetry.space_group_name_H-M   'P 1'
#
loop_
_entity.id
_entity.type
_entity.pdbx_description
1 polymer ?
#
loop_
_entity_poly.entity_id
_entity_poly.type
_entity_poly.pdbx_seq_one_letter_code
_entity_poly.pdbx_strand_id
1 'polypeptide(L)'
;MTAYRNTRTGEVHRPEPGSWMAERLDALPGIWHPVEVADGAAQPAARPSRTARKAEWVDHAMSRGYPRADAESLSRDDLARLFDDDQD
;
A
#
# COMPACT_ATOMS: atom_id res chain seq x y z
N MET A 1 11.63 2.29 4.38
CA MET A 1 12.39 2.42 3.11
C MET A 1 12.05 3.77 2.51
N THR A 2 12.94 4.43 1.78
CA THR A 2 12.63 5.74 1.15
C THR A 2 11.95 5.52 -0.19
N ALA A 3 10.71 5.97 -0.34
CA ALA A 3 10.07 6.07 -1.64
C ALA A 3 10.12 7.53 -2.10
N TYR A 4 9.93 7.75 -3.40
CA TYR A 4 9.82 9.07 -3.99
C TYR A 4 8.46 9.22 -4.63
N ARG A 5 7.71 10.25 -4.25
CA ARG A 5 6.40 10.57 -4.82
C ARG A 5 6.52 11.72 -5.80
N ASN A 6 5.97 11.54 -6.99
CA ASN A 6 5.87 12.59 -7.99
C ASN A 6 4.78 13.58 -7.58
N THR A 7 5.11 14.87 -7.51
CA THR A 7 4.14 15.93 -7.17
C THR A 7 3.21 16.27 -8.32
N ARG A 8 3.61 15.98 -9.56
CA ARG A 8 2.83 16.27 -10.77
C ARG A 8 1.83 15.17 -11.11
N THR A 9 2.25 13.91 -10.99
CA THR A 9 1.42 12.75 -11.39
C THR A 9 0.89 11.94 -10.21
N GLY A 10 1.48 12.10 -9.02
CA GLY A 10 1.16 11.28 -7.85
C GLY A 10 1.82 9.89 -7.84
N GLU A 11 2.59 9.54 -8.87
CA GLU A 11 3.30 8.25 -8.96
C GLU A 11 4.29 8.06 -7.81
N VAL A 12 4.39 6.84 -7.28
CA VAL A 12 5.30 6.50 -6.19
C VAL A 12 6.33 5.49 -6.69
N HIS A 13 7.59 5.90 -6.72
CA HIS A 13 8.72 5.03 -7.02
C HIS A 13 9.42 4.58 -5.74
N ARG A 14 9.73 3.29 -5.65
CA ARG A 14 10.48 2.67 -4.54
C ARG A 14 11.83 2.17 -5.04
N PRO A 15 12.83 3.05 -5.23
CA PRO A 15 14.18 2.61 -5.53
C PRO A 15 14.83 1.97 -4.30
N GLU A 16 15.75 1.04 -4.51
CA GLU A 16 16.57 0.54 -3.42
C GLU A 16 17.44 1.68 -2.85
N PRO A 17 17.60 1.77 -1.51
CA PRO A 17 18.41 2.80 -0.90
C PRO A 17 19.87 2.67 -1.36
N GLY A 18 20.45 3.77 -1.83
CA GLY A 18 21.81 3.78 -2.40
C GLY A 18 21.91 3.32 -3.85
N SER A 19 20.79 3.01 -4.52
CA SER A 19 20.78 2.82 -5.98
C SER A 19 20.86 4.15 -6.73
N TRP A 20 21.44 4.10 -7.94
CA TRP A 20 21.48 5.24 -8.88
C TRP A 20 20.11 5.87 -9.13
N MET A 21 19.04 5.08 -9.05
CA MET A 21 17.65 5.54 -9.20
C MET A 21 17.22 6.41 -8.01
N ALA A 22 17.64 6.09 -6.78
CA ALA A 22 17.34 6.90 -5.60
C ALA A 22 18.06 8.27 -5.67
N GLU A 23 19.36 8.27 -5.97
CA GLU A 23 20.12 9.52 -6.16
C GLU A 23 19.54 10.39 -7.27
N ARG A 24 19.09 9.78 -8.37
CA ARG A 24 18.46 10.51 -9.48
C ARG A 24 17.16 11.20 -9.08
N LEU A 25 16.34 10.54 -8.26
CA LEU A 25 15.07 11.11 -7.79
C LEU A 25 15.31 12.17 -6.72
N ASP A 26 16.30 11.98 -5.87
CA ASP A 26 16.76 12.96 -4.87
C ASP A 26 17.26 14.26 -5.51
N ALA A 27 17.97 14.15 -6.63
CA ALA A 27 18.45 15.28 -7.42
C ALA A 27 17.34 16.09 -8.12
N LEU A 28 16.08 15.65 -8.06
CA LEU A 28 14.92 16.28 -8.72
C LEU A 28 13.81 16.68 -7.73
N PRO A 29 14.10 17.52 -6.72
CA PRO A 29 13.15 17.86 -5.65
C PRO A 29 11.91 18.61 -6.15
N GLY A 30 11.97 19.27 -7.32
CA GLY A 30 10.81 19.97 -7.90
C GLY A 30 9.75 19.04 -8.52
N ILE A 31 10.08 17.77 -8.72
CA ILE A 31 9.18 16.78 -9.34
C ILE A 31 8.98 15.60 -8.39
N TRP A 32 10.04 15.15 -7.73
CA TRP A 32 10.05 13.98 -6.86
C TRP A 32 10.38 14.39 -5.44
N HIS A 33 9.51 14.05 -4.50
CA HIS A 33 9.74 14.27 -3.09
C HIS A 33 9.99 12.93 -2.37
N PRO A 34 11.03 12.84 -1.53
CA PRO A 34 11.22 11.68 -0.68
C PRO A 34 10.05 11.61 0.30
N VAL A 35 9.42 10.44 0.35
CA VAL A 35 8.39 10.09 1.30
C VAL A 35 8.87 8.86 2.07
N GLU A 36 8.88 8.99 3.39
CA GLU A 36 9.13 7.86 4.27
C GLU A 36 7.92 6.93 4.17
N VAL A 37 8.05 5.90 3.34
CA VAL A 37 7.14 4.77 3.41
C VAL A 37 7.64 3.87 4.51
N ALA A 38 6.85 3.81 5.58
CA ALA A 38 6.92 2.68 6.50
C ALA A 38 6.86 1.41 5.64
N ASP A 39 7.83 0.53 5.82
CA ASP A 39 7.87 -0.77 5.17
C ASP A 39 6.60 -1.53 5.60
N GLY A 40 5.53 -1.43 4.82
CA GLY A 40 4.17 -1.76 5.27
C GLY A 40 3.07 -0.82 4.76
N ALA A 41 3.40 0.31 4.14
CA ALA A 41 2.48 0.99 3.23
C ALA A 41 2.39 0.16 1.94
N ALA A 42 1.67 -0.97 2.07
CA ALA A 42 1.19 -1.76 0.97
C ALA A 42 0.70 -0.80 -0.12
N GLN A 43 1.14 -1.04 -1.36
CA GLN A 43 0.32 -0.63 -2.51
C GLN A 43 -1.12 -0.98 -2.17
N PRO A 44 -2.14 -0.18 -2.53
CA PRO A 44 -3.53 -0.55 -2.27
C PRO A 44 -3.69 -1.98 -2.76
N ALA A 45 -3.72 -2.94 -1.83
CA ALA A 45 -3.49 -4.33 -2.17
C ALA A 45 -4.61 -4.66 -3.14
N ALA A 46 -4.27 -5.04 -4.37
CA ALA A 46 -5.28 -5.40 -5.36
C ALA A 46 -6.23 -6.39 -4.69
N ARG A 47 -7.55 -6.17 -4.85
CA ARG A 47 -8.57 -6.88 -4.08
C ARG A 47 -8.23 -8.38 -4.04
N PRO A 48 -7.97 -8.97 -2.86
CA PRO A 48 -7.68 -10.38 -2.78
C PRO A 48 -8.85 -11.18 -3.36
N SER A 49 -8.55 -12.29 -4.04
CA SER A 49 -9.60 -13.18 -4.54
C SER A 49 -10.44 -13.71 -3.38
N ARG A 50 -11.70 -14.09 -3.63
CA ARG A 50 -12.60 -14.64 -2.59
C ARG A 50 -12.04 -15.90 -1.91
N THR A 51 -11.15 -16.61 -2.60
CA THR A 51 -10.44 -17.80 -2.10
C THR A 51 -9.10 -17.48 -1.43
N ALA A 52 -8.68 -16.21 -1.37
CA ALA A 52 -7.44 -15.79 -0.74
C ALA A 52 -7.43 -16.06 0.77
N ARG A 53 -6.24 -16.11 1.35
CA ARG A 53 -6.06 -16.37 2.77
C ARG A 53 -6.54 -15.18 3.61
N LYS A 54 -6.92 -15.44 4.87
CA LYS A 54 -7.29 -14.38 5.82
C LYS A 54 -6.20 -13.31 5.93
N ALA A 55 -4.93 -13.70 5.94
CA ALA A 55 -3.81 -12.76 6.00
C ALA A 55 -3.84 -11.72 4.87
N GLU A 56 -4.17 -12.14 3.64
CA GLU A 56 -4.28 -11.23 2.48
C GLU A 56 -5.45 -10.25 2.65
N TRP A 57 -6.57 -10.72 3.21
CA TRP A 57 -7.72 -9.88 3.51
C TRP A 57 -7.46 -8.88 4.64
N VAL A 58 -6.68 -9.27 5.65
CA VAL A 58 -6.24 -8.38 6.73
C VAL A 58 -5.30 -7.31 6.18
N ASP A 59 -4.37 -7.69 5.31
CA ASP A 59 -3.46 -6.74 4.64
C ASP A 59 -4.22 -5.74 3.74
N HIS A 60 -5.23 -6.23 3.01
CA HIS A 60 -6.13 -5.37 2.24
C HIS A 60 -6.93 -4.42 3.13
N ALA A 61 -7.47 -4.91 4.25
CA ALA A 61 -8.19 -4.08 5.22
C ALA A 61 -7.28 -2.99 5.81
N MET A 62 -6.05 -3.35 6.20
CA MET A 62 -5.05 -2.39 6.68
C MET A 62 -4.70 -1.34 5.61
N SER A 63 -4.56 -1.77 4.35
CA SER A 63 -4.34 -0.86 3.21
C SER A 63 -5.48 0.14 3.00
N ARG A 64 -6.70 -0.22 3.39
CA ARG A 64 -7.89 0.65 3.36
C ARG A 64 -8.02 1.54 4.60
N GLY A 65 -7.06 1.48 5.53
CA GLY A 65 -7.08 2.22 6.79
C GLY A 65 -7.85 1.51 7.91
N TYR A 66 -8.21 0.24 7.73
CA TYR A 66 -8.86 -0.55 8.77
C TYR A 66 -7.83 -1.01 9.82
N PRO A 67 -8.13 -0.88 11.12
CA PRO A 67 -7.21 -1.31 12.16
C PRO A 67 -6.97 -2.81 12.12
N ARG A 68 -5.69 -3.20 12.26
CA ARG A 68 -5.27 -4.61 12.23
C ARG A 68 -6.00 -5.47 13.26
N ALA A 69 -6.18 -4.96 14.48
CA ALA A 69 -6.82 -5.71 15.56
C ALA A 69 -8.28 -6.09 15.24
N ASP A 70 -9.03 -5.16 14.64
CA ASP A 70 -10.39 -5.43 14.18
C ASP A 70 -10.39 -6.38 12.96
N ALA A 71 -9.49 -6.16 11.99
CA ALA A 71 -9.37 -7.05 10.84
C ALA A 71 -9.00 -8.49 11.24
N GLU A 72 -8.11 -8.67 12.23
CA GLU A 72 -7.74 -9.97 12.77
C GLU A 72 -8.85 -10.60 13.62
N SER A 73 -9.77 -9.80 14.17
CA SER A 73 -10.95 -10.30 14.89
C SER A 73 -12.03 -10.83 13.94
N LEU A 74 -12.10 -10.28 12.72
CA LEU A 74 -13.04 -10.74 11.69
C LEU A 74 -12.59 -12.05 11.04
N SER A 75 -13.55 -12.84 10.57
CA SER A 75 -13.24 -14.01 9.75
C SER A 75 -12.90 -13.58 8.32
N ARG A 76 -12.22 -14.46 7.57
CA ARG A 76 -11.96 -14.23 6.14
C ARG A 76 -13.24 -13.88 5.38
N ASP A 77 -14.34 -14.59 5.65
CA ASP A 77 -15.61 -14.37 4.97
C ASP A 77 -16.25 -13.01 5.31
N ASP A 78 -16.15 -12.57 6.57
CA ASP A 78 -16.60 -11.24 6.98
C ASP A 78 -15.76 -10.14 6.34
N LEU A 79 -14.44 -10.29 6.32
CA LEU A 79 -13.54 -9.36 5.62
C LEU A 79 -13.85 -9.34 4.12
N ALA A 80 -14.02 -10.51 3.50
CA ALA A 80 -14.40 -10.59 2.10
C ALA A 80 -15.71 -9.84 1.88
N ARG A 81 -16.75 -10.11 2.66
CA ARG A 81 -18.05 -9.45 2.51
C ARG A 81 -17.99 -7.94 2.73
N LEU A 82 -17.25 -7.48 3.75
CA LEU A 82 -17.10 -6.06 4.07
C LEU A 82 -16.43 -5.27 2.94
N PHE A 83 -15.50 -5.89 2.21
CA PHE A 83 -14.72 -5.24 1.15
C PHE A 83 -15.09 -5.72 -0.28
N ASP A 84 -16.04 -6.66 -0.43
CA ASP A 84 -16.60 -7.15 -1.71
C ASP A 84 -17.87 -6.36 -2.13
N ASP A 85 -18.58 -5.75 -1.16
CA ASP A 85 -19.88 -5.07 -1.35
C ASP A 85 -19.81 -3.64 -1.94
N ASP A 86 -18.60 -3.04 -2.05
CA ASP A 86 -18.38 -1.67 -2.54
C ASP A 86 -18.49 -1.53 -4.09
N GLN A 87 -19.27 -2.39 -4.77
CA GLN A 87 -19.37 -2.46 -6.24
C GLN A 87 -20.79 -2.82 -6.73
N ASP A 88 -21.83 -2.10 -6.28
CA ASP A 88 -23.08 -1.96 -7.05
C ASP A 88 -23.18 -0.55 -7.65
#